data_AF-A0A948RIK3-F1
#
_entry.id   AF-A0A948RIK3-F1
#
_cell.length_a   1.000
_cell.length_b   1.000
_cell.length_c   1.000
_cell.angle_alpha   90.00
_cell.angle_beta   90.00
_cell.angle_gamma   90.00
#
_symmetry.space_group_name_H-M   'P 1'
#
loop_
_entity.id
_entity.type
_entity.pdbx_description
1 polymer ?
#
loop_
_entity_poly.entity_id
_entity_poly.type
_entity_poly.pdbx_seq_one_letter_code
_entity_poly.pdbx_strand_id
1 'polypeptide(L)'
;MFFSSFLLRKFKARGLLAVAMSVAGLRCILYYFSGGPQTVLVIQLLHGLTFPALWIAGVTYAAENAPPGLGATAQGLFGGVLLGFGAAAGSLLGGVLIERLGVAGMYGTIGIIVLSSLVLMFVNEGHTGNQTPQAGL
;
A
#
# COMPACT_ATOMS: atom_id res chain seq x y z
N MET A 1 -18.87 -3.85 -8.83
CA MET A 1 -18.94 -2.85 -9.92
C MET A 1 -20.05 -1.81 -9.67
N PHE A 2 -20.02 -1.08 -8.55
CA PHE A 2 -20.95 0.06 -8.34
C PHE A 2 -20.29 1.29 -7.68
N PHE A 3 -19.11 1.16 -7.06
CA PHE A 3 -18.29 2.29 -6.58
C PHE A 3 -17.08 2.64 -7.48
N SER A 4 -16.87 1.88 -8.57
CA SER A 4 -15.70 2.06 -9.46
C SER A 4 -15.71 3.40 -10.19
N SER A 5 -16.87 3.88 -10.65
CA SER A 5 -16.91 5.03 -11.57
C SER A 5 -16.72 6.40 -10.90
N PHE A 6 -16.87 6.49 -9.57
CA PHE A 6 -16.70 7.76 -8.84
C PHE A 6 -15.27 7.97 -8.34
N LEU A 7 -14.54 6.89 -8.01
CA LEU A 7 -13.17 6.98 -7.46
C LEU A 7 -12.10 7.04 -8.56
N LEU A 8 -12.34 6.37 -9.69
CA LEU A 8 -11.41 6.29 -10.83
C LEU A 8 -11.22 7.61 -11.60
N ARG A 9 -12.17 8.55 -11.48
CA ARG A 9 -12.13 9.80 -12.26
C ARG A 9 -11.40 10.96 -11.57
N LYS A 10 -11.01 10.80 -10.29
CA LYS A 10 -10.41 11.88 -9.50
C LYS A 10 -9.14 11.52 -8.73
N PHE A 11 -8.86 10.23 -8.48
CA PHE A 11 -7.59 9.83 -7.87
C PHE A 11 -6.62 9.31 -8.92
N LYS A 12 -5.62 10.12 -9.24
CA LYS A 12 -4.41 9.68 -9.93
C LYS A 12 -3.89 8.40 -9.26
N ALA A 13 -3.23 7.57 -10.02
CA ALA A 13 -2.27 6.58 -9.57
C ALA A 13 -1.81 6.56 -8.11
N ARG A 14 -1.29 7.72 -7.72
CA ARG A 14 -0.71 8.01 -6.42
C ARG A 14 -1.74 7.97 -5.30
N GLY A 15 -2.97 8.39 -5.56
CA GLY A 15 -4.09 8.33 -4.62
C GLY A 15 -4.42 6.91 -4.20
N LEU A 16 -4.36 5.96 -5.13
CA LEU A 16 -4.63 4.57 -4.79
C LEU A 16 -3.49 3.95 -3.97
N LEU A 17 -2.25 4.26 -4.33
CA LEU A 17 -1.06 3.93 -3.53
C LEU A 17 -1.15 4.53 -2.12
N ALA A 18 -1.55 5.80 -2.01
CA ALA A 18 -1.74 6.48 -0.73
C ALA A 18 -2.77 5.78 0.15
N VAL A 19 -3.92 5.40 -0.42
CA VAL A 19 -4.97 4.66 0.30
C VAL A 19 -4.46 3.29 0.74
N ALA A 20 -3.78 2.55 -0.13
CA ALA A 20 -3.20 1.24 0.20
C ALA A 20 -2.19 1.33 1.35
N MET A 21 -1.27 2.29 1.28
CA MET A 21 -0.27 2.53 2.33
C MET A 21 -0.90 3.00 3.64
N SER A 22 -1.94 3.85 3.57
CA SER A 22 -2.66 4.31 4.77
C SER A 22 -3.34 3.15 5.50
N VAL A 23 -4.06 2.30 4.77
CA VAL A 23 -4.75 1.12 5.35
C VAL A 23 -3.73 0.12 5.91
N ALA A 24 -2.64 -0.14 5.19
CA ALA A 24 -1.59 -1.05 5.63
C ALA A 24 -0.85 -0.54 6.88
N GLY A 25 -0.48 0.75 6.90
CA GLY A 25 0.18 1.40 8.02
C GLY A 25 -0.69 1.43 9.26
N LEU A 26 -1.95 1.88 9.12
CA LEU A 26 -2.91 1.89 10.22
C LEU A 26 -3.11 0.49 10.81
N ARG A 27 -3.24 -0.53 9.97
CA ARG A 27 -3.36 -1.93 10.41
C ARG A 27 -2.14 -2.40 11.20
N CYS A 28 -0.93 -2.10 10.73
CA CYS A 28 0.30 -2.47 11.44
C CYS A 28 0.38 -1.81 12.82
N ILE A 29 -0.01 -0.53 12.93
CA ILE A 29 -0.09 0.16 14.22
C ILE A 29 -1.17 -0.44 15.11
N LEU A 30 -2.33 -0.82 14.57
CA LEU A 30 -3.38 -1.51 15.34
C LEU A 30 -2.89 -2.88 15.88
N TYR A 31 -2.08 -3.61 15.13
CA TYR A 31 -1.47 -4.84 15.63
C TYR A 31 -0.43 -4.59 16.73
N TYR A 32 0.32 -3.49 16.68
CA TYR A 32 1.21 -3.10 17.77
C TYR A 32 0.45 -2.91 19.10
N PHE A 33 -0.73 -2.29 19.06
CA PHE A 33 -1.58 -2.09 20.25
C PHE A 33 -2.47 -3.30 20.60
N SER A 34 -2.45 -4.37 19.82
CA SER A 34 -3.28 -5.54 20.08
C SER A 34 -2.70 -6.37 21.25
N GLY A 35 -3.28 -6.19 22.43
CA GLY A 35 -2.87 -6.90 23.65
C GLY A 35 -3.39 -8.34 23.78
N GLY A 36 -4.14 -8.84 22.79
CA GLY A 36 -4.68 -10.20 22.86
C GLY A 36 -5.36 -10.70 21.57
N PRO A 37 -5.65 -12.01 21.50
CA PRO A 37 -6.13 -12.68 20.29
C PRO A 37 -7.47 -12.15 19.76
N GLN A 38 -8.35 -11.70 20.67
CA GLN A 38 -9.70 -11.24 20.30
C GLN A 38 -9.67 -9.97 19.46
N THR A 39 -8.81 -9.01 19.81
CA THR A 39 -8.64 -7.77 19.05
C THR A 39 -8.03 -8.05 17.67
N VAL A 40 -7.11 -9.01 17.59
CA VAL A 40 -6.52 -9.46 16.31
C VAL A 40 -7.59 -10.01 15.38
N LEU A 41 -8.54 -10.81 15.89
CA LEU A 41 -9.63 -11.38 15.09
C LEU A 41 -10.54 -10.30 14.49
N VAL A 42 -10.90 -9.27 15.27
CA VAL A 42 -11.71 -8.15 14.77
C VAL A 42 -10.96 -7.40 13.66
N ILE A 43 -9.67 -7.09 13.88
CA ILE A 43 -8.82 -6.46 12.85
C ILE A 43 -8.75 -7.35 11.60
N GLN A 44 -8.70 -8.67 11.77
CA GLN A 44 -8.61 -9.63 10.68
C GLN A 44 -9.91 -9.73 9.87
N LEU A 45 -11.08 -9.60 10.51
CA LEU A 45 -12.38 -9.52 9.84
C LEU A 45 -12.49 -8.25 8.98
N LEU A 46 -12.07 -7.10 9.51
CA LEU A 46 -12.02 -5.86 8.73
C LEU A 46 -11.05 -5.98 7.55
N HIS A 47 -9.94 -6.71 7.73
CA HIS A 47 -9.02 -7.00 6.64
C HIS A 47 -9.65 -7.85 5.53
N GLY A 48 -10.41 -8.89 5.89
CA GLY A 48 -11.08 -9.75 4.92
C GLY A 48 -12.03 -9.00 3.98
N LEU A 49 -12.62 -7.90 4.45
CA LEU A 49 -13.47 -7.02 3.64
C LEU A 49 -12.68 -6.00 2.82
N THR A 50 -11.61 -5.44 3.39
CA THR A 50 -10.84 -4.36 2.75
C THR A 50 -9.82 -4.87 1.73
N PHE A 51 -9.23 -6.05 1.96
CA PHE A 51 -8.21 -6.61 1.07
C PHE A 51 -8.69 -6.89 -0.35
N PRO A 52 -9.84 -7.55 -0.59
CA PRO A 52 -10.31 -7.81 -1.96
C PRO A 52 -10.61 -6.51 -2.70
N ALA A 53 -11.19 -5.52 -2.02
CA ALA A 53 -11.46 -4.21 -2.60
C ALA A 53 -10.16 -3.50 -3.01
N LEU A 54 -9.14 -3.55 -2.15
CA LEU A 54 -7.83 -2.96 -2.43
C LEU A 54 -7.09 -3.71 -3.54
N TRP A 55 -7.16 -5.05 -3.54
CA TRP A 55 -6.58 -5.89 -4.57
C TRP A 55 -7.19 -5.58 -5.95
N ILE A 56 -8.53 -5.58 -6.05
CA ILE A 56 -9.24 -5.23 -7.28
C ILE A 56 -8.84 -3.84 -7.76
N ALA A 57 -8.82 -2.86 -6.86
CA ALA A 57 -8.38 -1.51 -7.22
C ALA A 57 -6.94 -1.50 -7.72
N GLY A 58 -6.02 -2.21 -7.07
CA GLY A 58 -4.60 -2.29 -7.43
C GLY A 58 -4.36 -2.92 -8.80
N VAL A 59 -5.03 -4.04 -9.12
CA VAL A 59 -4.91 -4.68 -10.44
C VAL A 59 -5.60 -3.86 -11.53
N THR A 60 -6.72 -3.20 -11.25
CA THR A 60 -7.35 -2.27 -12.21
C THR A 60 -6.41 -1.10 -12.48
N TYR A 61 -5.82 -0.53 -11.44
CA TYR A 61 -4.86 0.56 -11.55
C TYR A 61 -3.61 0.19 -12.36
N ALA A 62 -3.03 -0.99 -12.10
CA ALA A 62 -1.89 -1.48 -12.86
C ALA A 62 -2.22 -1.63 -14.35
N ALA A 63 -3.41 -2.14 -14.69
CA ALA A 63 -3.85 -2.27 -16.07
C ALA A 63 -4.09 -0.92 -16.76
N GLU A 64 -4.71 0.05 -16.06
CA GLU A 64 -4.99 1.39 -16.60
C GLU A 64 -3.72 2.22 -16.86
N ASN A 65 -2.62 1.93 -16.14
CA ASN A 65 -1.35 2.63 -16.30
C ASN A 65 -0.38 1.87 -17.21
N ALA A 66 -0.81 0.74 -17.77
CA ALA A 66 -0.01 -0.04 -18.70
C ALA A 66 -0.03 0.60 -20.10
N PRO A 67 1.05 0.42 -20.89
CA PRO A 67 1.01 0.72 -22.32
C PRO A 67 -0.10 -0.07 -23.04
N PRO A 68 -0.61 0.43 -24.18
CA PRO A 68 -1.65 -0.26 -24.95
C PRO A 68 -1.29 -1.73 -25.22
N GLY A 69 -2.19 -2.65 -24.87
CA GLY A 69 -1.99 -4.09 -25.04
C GLY A 69 -1.21 -4.81 -23.91
N LEU A 70 -0.68 -4.09 -22.92
CA LEU A 70 0.13 -4.68 -21.84
C LEU A 70 -0.58 -4.73 -20.46
N GLY A 71 -1.90 -4.51 -20.41
CA GLY A 71 -2.65 -4.47 -19.15
C GLY A 71 -2.54 -5.76 -18.32
N ALA A 72 -2.67 -6.93 -18.96
CA ALA A 72 -2.51 -8.23 -18.29
C ALA A 72 -1.09 -8.44 -17.75
N THR A 73 -0.07 -7.99 -18.48
CA THR A 73 1.33 -8.03 -18.03
C THR A 73 1.54 -7.14 -16.81
N ALA A 74 0.99 -5.93 -16.80
CA ALA A 74 1.10 -5.02 -15.65
C ALA A 74 0.41 -5.58 -14.41
N GLN A 75 -0.75 -6.22 -14.56
CA GLN A 75 -1.44 -6.95 -13.48
C GLN A 75 -0.61 -8.13 -12.96
N GLY A 76 -0.03 -8.90 -13.88
CA GLY A 76 0.87 -10.00 -13.55
C GLY A 76 2.12 -9.53 -12.79
N LEU A 77 2.73 -8.42 -13.20
CA LEU A 77 3.85 -7.80 -12.50
C LEU A 77 3.45 -7.29 -11.11
N PHE A 78 2.30 -6.61 -11.00
CA PHE A 78 1.77 -6.18 -9.70
C PHE A 78 1.59 -7.36 -8.75
N GLY A 79 0.94 -8.43 -9.21
CA GLY A 79 0.74 -9.64 -8.42
C GLY A 79 2.06 -10.35 -8.09
N GLY A 80 2.99 -10.45 -9.03
CA GLY A 80 4.29 -11.09 -8.85
C GLY A 80 5.20 -10.35 -7.87
N VAL A 81 5.19 -9.02 -7.90
CA VAL A 81 5.93 -8.20 -6.93
C VAL A 81 5.26 -8.29 -5.56
N LEU A 82 3.93 -8.20 -5.47
CA LEU A 82 3.24 -8.20 -4.17
C LEU A 82 3.27 -9.57 -3.49
N LEU A 83 2.89 -10.62 -4.20
CA LEU A 83 2.73 -11.97 -3.65
C LEU A 83 4.00 -12.82 -3.77
N GLY A 84 4.94 -12.47 -4.65
CA GLY A 84 6.20 -13.17 -4.82
C GLY A 84 7.34 -12.48 -4.08
N PHE A 85 7.95 -11.49 -4.73
CA PHE A 85 9.18 -10.85 -4.23
C PHE A 85 8.96 -10.13 -2.88
N GLY A 86 7.90 -9.33 -2.78
CA GLY A 86 7.55 -8.60 -1.58
C GLY A 86 7.23 -9.52 -0.41
N ALA A 87 6.53 -10.63 -0.66
CA ALA A 87 6.27 -11.66 0.35
C ALA A 87 7.56 -12.32 0.84
N ALA A 88 8.49 -12.67 -0.07
CA ALA A 88 9.77 -13.27 0.29
C ALA A 88 10.66 -12.32 1.09
N ALA A 89 10.89 -11.11 0.57
CA ALA A 89 11.70 -10.08 1.23
C ALA A 89 11.09 -9.66 2.58
N GLY A 90 9.77 -9.47 2.62
CA GLY A 90 9.05 -9.13 3.84
C GLY A 90 9.09 -10.24 4.89
N SER A 91 9.06 -11.51 4.49
CA SER A 91 9.16 -12.64 5.42
C SER A 91 10.56 -12.75 6.04
N LEU A 92 11.61 -12.53 5.24
CA LEU A 92 13.00 -12.51 5.74
C LEU A 92 13.23 -11.35 6.73
N LEU A 93 12.86 -10.13 6.33
CA LEU A 93 13.02 -8.94 7.19
C LEU A 93 12.13 -9.03 8.43
N GLY A 94 10.89 -9.52 8.27
CA GLY A 94 9.95 -9.74 9.35
C GLY A 94 10.47 -10.75 10.37
N GLY A 95 11.04 -11.87 9.91
CA GLY A 95 11.66 -12.87 10.79
C GLY A 95 12.77 -12.28 11.66
N VAL A 96 13.67 -11.49 11.06
CA VAL A 96 14.74 -10.80 11.80
C VAL A 96 14.18 -9.78 12.81
N LEU A 97 13.13 -9.04 12.45
CA LEU A 97 12.48 -8.10 13.36
C LEU A 97 11.77 -8.81 14.52
N ILE A 98 11.12 -9.94 14.27
CA ILE A 98 10.46 -10.74 15.32
C ILE A 98 11.49 -11.25 16.32
N GLU A 99 12.64 -11.75 15.85
CA GLU A 99 13.70 -12.26 16.73
C GLU A 99 14.23 -11.17 17.69
N ARG A 100 14.32 -9.93 17.21
CA ARG A 100 14.90 -8.81 17.98
C ARG A 100 13.90 -8.01 18.81
N LEU A 101 12.69 -7.81 18.30
CA LEU A 101 11.70 -6.86 18.84
C LEU A 101 10.37 -7.54 19.21
N GLY A 102 10.24 -8.84 18.96
CA GLY A 102 8.99 -9.57 19.09
C GLY A 102 7.97 -9.20 18.00
N VAL A 103 6.83 -9.91 18.00
CA VAL A 103 5.77 -9.74 17.00
C VAL A 103 5.16 -8.34 17.04
N ALA A 104 4.87 -7.80 18.23
CA ALA A 104 4.33 -6.45 18.36
C ALA A 104 5.32 -5.41 17.82
N GLY A 105 6.59 -5.45 18.25
CA GLY A 105 7.63 -4.53 17.80
C GLY A 105 7.89 -4.59 16.28
N MET A 106 7.79 -5.78 15.67
CA MET A 106 7.82 -5.92 14.21
C MET A 106 6.70 -5.10 13.54
N TYR A 107 5.44 -5.30 13.95
CA TYR A 107 4.31 -4.59 13.37
C TYR A 107 4.39 -3.08 13.60
N GLY A 108 4.84 -2.63 14.78
CA GLY A 108 5.07 -1.21 15.04
C GLY A 108 6.11 -0.60 14.11
N THR A 109 7.25 -1.28 13.94
CA THR A 109 8.35 -0.82 13.06
C THR A 109 7.92 -0.76 11.59
N ILE A 110 7.26 -1.80 11.09
CA ILE A 110 6.72 -1.82 9.72
C ILE A 110 5.67 -0.72 9.54
N GLY A 111 4.79 -0.53 10.53
CA GLY A 111 3.79 0.54 10.50
C GLY A 111 4.42 1.93 10.36
N ILE A 112 5.45 2.23 11.15
CA ILE A 112 6.21 3.49 11.07
C ILE A 112 6.88 3.65 9.70
N ILE A 113 7.52 2.60 9.17
CA ILE A 113 8.18 2.65 7.85
C ILE A 113 7.15 2.97 6.76
N VAL A 114 6.00 2.30 6.77
CA VAL A 114 4.94 2.50 5.76
C VAL A 114 4.36 3.91 5.85
N LEU A 115 4.07 4.41 7.05
CA LEU A 115 3.56 5.77 7.26
C LEU A 115 4.61 6.83 6.90
N SER A 116 5.88 6.61 7.22
CA SER A 116 6.97 7.53 6.83
C SER A 116 7.12 7.58 5.32
N SER A 117 7.00 6.44 4.64
CA SER A 117 7.05 6.36 3.18
C SER A 117 5.87 7.10 2.53
N LEU A 118 4.69 7.03 3.16
CA LEU A 118 3.51 7.81 2.75
C LEU A 118 3.75 9.31 2.88
N VAL A 119 4.33 9.77 4.01
CA VAL A 119 4.69 11.19 4.21
C VAL A 119 5.70 11.64 3.17
N LEU A 120 6.75 10.86 2.91
CA LEU A 120 7.75 11.17 1.88
C LEU A 120 7.11 11.31 0.49
N MET A 121 6.12 10.46 0.18
CA MET A 121 5.40 10.56 -1.08
C MET A 121 4.72 11.93 -1.22
N PHE A 122 4.04 12.43 -0.17
CA PHE A 122 3.40 13.76 -0.18
C PHE A 122 4.41 14.92 -0.15
N VAL A 123 5.52 14.79 0.57
CA VAL A 123 6.58 15.83 0.62
C VAL A 123 7.23 16.00 -0.76
N ASN A 124 7.53 14.89 -1.44
CA ASN A 124 8.12 14.94 -2.77
C ASN A 124 7.20 15.63 -3.80
N GLU A 125 5.88 15.57 -3.59
CA GLU A 125 4.91 16.29 -4.40
C GLU A 125 4.96 17.81 -4.18
N GLY A 126 5.21 18.25 -2.94
CA GLY A 126 5.42 19.67 -2.62
C GLY A 126 6.63 20.27 -3.34
N HIS A 127 7.67 19.47 -3.59
CA HIS A 127 8.86 19.92 -4.31
C HIS A 127 8.70 19.87 -5.84
N THR A 128 8.02 18.86 -6.41
CA THR A 128 7.81 18.80 -7.87
C THR A 128 6.79 19.82 -8.38
N GLY A 129 5.88 20.30 -7.53
CA GLY A 129 4.97 21.42 -7.86
C GLY A 129 5.66 22.77 -8.05
N ASN A 130 6.89 22.94 -7.57
CA ASN A 130 7.62 24.22 -7.59
C ASN A 130 8.70 24.30 -8.70
N GLN A 131 8.74 23.32 -9.62
CA GLN A 131 9.73 23.23 -10.69
C GLN A 131 9.10 23.15 -12.10
N THR A 132 7.95 23.79 -12.35
CA THR A 132 7.57 24.06 -13.75
C THR A 132 8.45 25.20 -14.26
N PRO A 133 9.34 24.99 -15.24
CA PRO A 133 10.13 26.08 -15.80
C PRO A 133 9.19 27.03 -16.53
N GLN A 134 9.10 28.27 -16.07
CA GLN A 134 8.78 29.39 -16.96
C GLN A 134 10.02 29.62 -17.84
N ALA A 135 10.01 29.06 -19.03
CA ALA A 135 10.78 29.49 -20.20
C ALA A 135 10.24 28.66 -21.37
N GLY A 136 9.71 29.19 -22.44
CA GLY A 136 9.82 30.50 -23.05
C GLY A 136 9.46 30.24 -24.52
N LEU A 137 8.72 31.18 -25.10
CA LEU A 137 8.16 31.15 -26.45
C LEU A 137 9.18 30.79 -27.54
#